data_AF-A0A7J3ZA36-F1
#
_entry.id   AF-A0A7J3ZA36-F1
#
_cell.length_a   1.000
_cell.length_b   1.000
_cell.length_c   1.000
_cell.angle_alpha   90.00
_cell.angle_beta   90.00
_cell.angle_gamma   90.00
#
_symmetry.space_group_name_H-M   'P 1'
#
loop_
_entity.id
_entity.type
_entity.pdbx_description
1 polymer ?
#
loop_
_entity_poly.entity_id
_entity_poly.type
_entity_poly.pdbx_seq_one_letter_code
_entity_poly.pdbx_strand_id
1 'polypeptide(L)'
;MGQVLILNTHFNPSQWERDGEVYYQGTSMDQKLYQDIKSLLPIPAIGIYGKGPIRRGTRTDRVDYTAYHPSFLLVEDVSINDKGEPTFRFRRLSGIEGVTSKALLSRLRDWPLYYLVPSDRILKILEELGIKPPEEWVRYIR
;
A
#
# COMPACT_ATOMS: atom_id res chain seq x y z
N MET A 1 18.75 5.99 4.20
CA MET A 1 18.24 4.60 4.08
C MET A 1 16.80 4.72 3.70
N GLY A 2 16.45 4.24 2.50
CA GLY A 2 15.15 4.47 1.92
C GLY A 2 14.02 3.81 2.67
N GLN A 3 12.83 4.35 2.47
CA GLN A 3 11.59 3.79 2.96
C GLN A 3 10.67 3.53 1.79
N VAL A 4 9.87 2.49 1.93
CA VAL A 4 8.78 2.14 1.02
C VAL A 4 7.50 2.11 1.84
N LEU A 5 6.45 2.77 1.35
CA LEU A 5 5.15 2.76 1.98
C LEU A 5 4.35 1.53 1.53
N ILE A 6 3.87 0.73 2.47
CA ILE A 6 2.94 -0.36 2.19
C ILE A 6 1.52 0.15 2.41
N LEU A 7 0.64 -0.09 1.43
CA LEU A 7 -0.78 0.26 1.47
C LEU A 7 -1.62 -1.01 1.26
N ASN A 8 -2.20 -1.53 2.35
CA ASN A 8 -3.08 -2.69 2.33
C ASN A 8 -4.53 -2.23 2.19
N THR A 9 -5.33 -2.83 1.30
CA THR A 9 -6.76 -2.53 1.17
C THR A 9 -7.62 -3.77 1.02
N HIS A 10 -8.85 -3.72 1.52
CA HIS A 10 -9.88 -4.71 1.23
C HIS A 10 -11.22 -4.06 0.87
N PHE A 11 -11.25 -2.74 0.64
CA PHE A 11 -12.51 -2.00 0.47
C PHE A 11 -12.96 -1.95 -1.00
N ASN A 12 -12.02 -2.08 -1.94
CA ASN A 12 -12.28 -2.01 -3.38
C ASN A 12 -11.38 -3.01 -4.15
N PRO A 13 -11.94 -3.97 -4.92
CA PRO A 13 -11.19 -4.96 -5.68
C PRO A 13 -10.38 -4.37 -6.86
N SER A 14 -10.59 -3.10 -7.20
CA SER A 14 -9.92 -2.40 -8.30
C SER A 14 -9.02 -1.24 -7.83
N GLN A 15 -8.78 -1.15 -6.52
CA GLN A 15 -8.13 0.01 -5.89
C GLN A 15 -6.76 0.33 -6.49
N TRP A 16 -6.01 -0.68 -6.93
CA TRP A 16 -4.63 -0.51 -7.39
C TRP A 16 -4.46 -0.64 -8.91
N GLU A 17 -5.55 -0.64 -9.68
CA GLU A 17 -5.52 -0.88 -11.13
C GLU A 17 -5.28 0.38 -11.97
N ARG A 18 -5.38 1.57 -11.37
CA ARG A 18 -5.19 2.88 -12.00
C ARG A 18 -4.78 3.92 -10.96
N ASP A 19 -4.32 5.08 -11.42
CA ASP A 19 -4.10 6.26 -10.58
C ASP A 19 -5.35 6.60 -9.77
N GLY A 20 -5.15 7.16 -8.58
CA GLY A 20 -6.27 7.58 -7.75
C GLY A 20 -5.91 7.82 -6.30
N GLU A 21 -6.91 7.64 -5.46
CA GLU A 21 -6.83 7.87 -4.02
C GLU A 21 -7.34 6.65 -3.26
N VAL A 22 -6.71 6.34 -2.13
CA VAL A 22 -7.20 5.35 -1.17
C VAL A 22 -7.54 6.06 0.13
N TYR A 23 -8.76 5.87 0.59
CA TYR A 23 -9.27 6.46 1.83
C TYR A 23 -9.45 5.37 2.88
N TYR A 24 -8.80 5.58 4.03
CA TYR A 24 -8.78 4.63 5.13
C TYR A 24 -9.79 5.04 6.21
N GLN A 25 -11.07 4.78 5.95
CA GLN A 25 -12.16 5.03 6.91
C GLN A 25 -12.04 4.20 8.18
N GLY A 26 -12.39 4.79 9.32
CA GLY A 26 -12.45 4.11 10.61
C GLY A 26 -11.07 3.79 11.22
N THR A 27 -9.99 4.36 10.68
CA THR A 27 -8.65 4.28 11.27
C THR A 27 -8.05 5.67 11.37
N SER A 28 -7.25 5.90 12.41
CA SER A 28 -6.52 7.16 12.60
C SER A 28 -5.04 6.96 12.33
N MET A 29 -4.42 7.96 11.70
CA MET A 29 -2.97 7.99 11.52
C MET A 29 -2.34 8.78 12.66
N ASP A 30 -1.30 8.19 13.28
CA ASP A 30 -0.48 8.90 14.25
C ASP A 30 0.28 10.08 13.62
N GLN A 31 0.39 11.20 14.35
CA GLN A 31 1.00 12.43 13.87
C GLN A 31 2.47 12.26 13.46
N LYS A 32 3.24 11.42 14.17
CA LYS A 32 4.64 11.16 13.83
C LYS A 32 4.72 10.42 12.49
N LEU A 33 3.91 9.37 12.32
CA LEU A 33 3.85 8.63 11.05
C LEU A 33 3.43 9.53 9.88
N TYR A 34 2.47 10.43 10.12
CA TYR A 34 2.06 11.42 9.13
C TYR A 34 3.22 12.31 8.68
N GLN A 35 3.96 12.89 9.63
CA GLN A 35 5.11 13.74 9.33
C GLN A 35 6.25 12.96 8.65
N ASP A 36 6.51 11.74 9.11
CA ASP A 36 7.52 10.85 8.51
C ASP A 36 7.19 10.61 7.04
N ILE A 37 5.95 10.21 6.71
CA ILE A 37 5.50 10.01 5.32
C ILE A 37 5.58 11.31 4.52
N LYS A 38 5.07 12.42 5.06
CA LYS A 38 5.00 13.71 4.37
C LYS A 38 6.38 14.24 3.98
N SER A 39 7.39 14.03 4.84
CA SER A 39 8.78 14.42 4.57
C SER A 39 9.46 13.62 3.46
N LEU A 40 8.92 12.44 3.14
CA LEU A 40 9.46 11.51 2.14
C LEU A 40 8.77 11.61 0.78
N LEU A 41 7.71 12.40 0.66
CA LEU A 41 6.97 12.53 -0.59
C LEU A 41 7.82 13.16 -1.71
N PRO A 42 7.62 12.74 -2.97
CA PRO A 42 6.89 11.53 -3.37
C PRO A 42 7.64 10.26 -2.92
N ILE A 43 6.92 9.28 -2.37
CA ILE A 43 7.49 8.07 -1.76
C ILE A 43 7.10 6.82 -2.57
N PRO A 44 8.04 5.89 -2.85
CA PRO A 44 7.70 4.63 -3.49
C PRO A 44 6.80 3.82 -2.57
N ALA A 45 5.77 3.20 -3.14
CA ALA A 45 4.80 2.43 -2.39
C ALA A 45 4.44 1.11 -3.09
N ILE A 46 3.88 0.19 -2.32
CA ILE A 46 3.25 -1.03 -2.86
C ILE A 46 1.81 -1.10 -2.37
N GLY A 47 0.88 -1.10 -3.33
CA GLY A 47 -0.53 -1.37 -3.10
C GLY A 47 -0.77 -2.87 -3.04
N ILE A 48 -1.34 -3.35 -1.95
CA ILE A 48 -1.55 -4.77 -1.69
C ILE A 48 -3.03 -5.02 -1.35
N TYR A 49 -3.59 -6.11 -1.86
CA TYR A 49 -4.95 -6.53 -1.56
C TYR A 49 -4.98 -7.47 -0.33
N GLY A 50 -5.84 -7.13 0.62
CA GLY A 50 -6.04 -7.85 1.87
C GLY A 50 -7.39 -8.56 1.95
N LYS A 51 -7.72 -8.96 3.18
CA LYS A 51 -9.03 -9.50 3.55
C LYS A 51 -9.61 -8.68 4.69
N GLY A 52 -10.93 -8.55 4.75
CA GLY A 52 -11.56 -7.81 5.83
C GLY A 52 -13.08 -7.66 5.66
N PRO A 53 -13.73 -7.03 6.64
CA PRO A 53 -15.16 -6.76 6.59
C PRO A 53 -15.48 -5.57 5.66
N ILE A 54 -16.48 -5.70 4.81
CA ILE A 54 -17.12 -4.58 4.10
C ILE A 54 -18.55 -4.46 4.60
N ARG A 55 -18.94 -3.27 5.06
CA ARG A 55 -20.33 -2.95 5.39
C ARG A 55 -21.11 -2.61 4.12
N ARG A 56 -22.25 -3.29 3.92
CA ARG A 56 -23.22 -3.03 2.85
C ARG A 56 -24.61 -2.91 3.48
N GLY A 57 -25.02 -1.68 3.78
CA GLY A 57 -26.23 -1.41 4.55
C GLY A 57 -26.14 -2.01 5.95
N THR A 58 -27.09 -2.88 6.31
CA THR A 58 -27.14 -3.57 7.62
C THR A 58 -26.28 -4.84 7.66
N ARG A 59 -25.72 -5.28 6.53
CA ARG A 59 -24.93 -6.52 6.42
C ARG A 59 -23.43 -6.21 6.43
N THR A 60 -22.66 -7.04 7.13
CA THR A 60 -21.19 -7.04 7.05
C THR A 60 -20.75 -8.31 6.35
N ASP A 61 -20.24 -8.19 5.13
CA ASP A 61 -19.66 -9.31 4.38
C ASP A 61 -18.15 -9.35 4.63
N ARG A 62 -17.57 -10.55 4.66
CA ARG A 62 -16.10 -10.72 4.65
C ARG A 62 -15.64 -10.94 3.22
N VAL A 63 -14.73 -10.10 2.76
CA VAL A 63 -14.09 -10.26 1.46
C VAL A 63 -12.65 -10.73 1.64
N ASP A 64 -12.16 -11.45 0.63
CA ASP A 64 -10.76 -11.82 0.52
C ASP A 64 -10.29 -11.50 -0.90
N TYR A 65 -9.48 -10.44 -1.04
CA TYR A 65 -8.87 -10.04 -2.29
C TYR A 65 -7.39 -10.43 -2.36
N THR A 66 -6.89 -11.25 -1.43
CA THR A 66 -5.46 -11.60 -1.35
C THR A 66 -4.96 -12.41 -2.55
N ALA A 67 -5.86 -12.98 -3.36
CA ALA A 67 -5.53 -13.63 -4.62
C ALA A 67 -5.13 -12.64 -5.73
N TYR A 68 -5.43 -11.35 -5.59
CA TYR A 68 -5.16 -10.35 -6.63
C TYR A 68 -3.71 -9.89 -6.62
N HIS A 69 -3.24 -9.42 -7.77
CA HIS A 69 -1.89 -8.91 -7.94
C HIS A 69 -1.69 -7.59 -7.19
N PRO A 70 -0.62 -7.41 -6.42
CA PRO A 70 -0.26 -6.12 -5.87
C PRO A 70 0.24 -5.18 -6.99
N SER A 71 0.46 -3.90 -6.68
CA SER A 71 0.95 -2.92 -7.65
C SER A 71 2.07 -2.05 -7.08
N PHE A 72 3.03 -1.71 -7.92
CA PHE A 72 3.99 -0.65 -7.66
C PHE A 72 3.32 0.70 -7.86
N LEU A 73 3.41 1.53 -6.83
CA LEU A 73 2.80 2.85 -6.78
C LEU A 73 3.85 3.91 -6.44
N LEU A 74 3.55 5.15 -6.80
CA LEU A 74 4.20 6.33 -6.25
C LEU A 74 3.15 7.12 -5.49
N VAL A 75 3.34 7.31 -4.20
CA VAL A 75 2.44 8.14 -3.39
C VAL A 75 2.94 9.58 -3.45
N GLU A 76 2.06 10.47 -3.91
CA GLU A 76 2.39 11.87 -4.21
C GLU A 76 1.85 12.82 -3.15
N ASP A 77 0.83 12.42 -2.41
CA ASP A 77 0.29 13.21 -1.30
C ASP A 77 -0.35 12.32 -0.22
N VAL A 78 -0.37 12.85 0.99
CA VAL A 78 -1.13 12.33 2.12
C VAL A 78 -1.84 13.48 2.85
N SER A 79 -3.15 13.30 3.04
CA SER A 79 -3.99 14.20 3.82
C SER A 79 -4.68 13.44 4.94
N ILE A 80 -5.04 14.17 6.00
CA ILE A 80 -5.79 13.66 7.15
C ILE A 80 -7.02 14.54 7.28
N ASN A 81 -8.20 13.93 7.40
CA ASN A 81 -9.44 14.67 7.62
C ASN A 81 -9.63 15.03 9.10
N ASP A 82 -10.72 15.75 9.43
CA ASP A 82 -11.04 16.18 10.80
C ASP A 82 -11.20 15.02 11.81
N LYS A 83 -11.38 13.79 11.33
CA LYS A 83 -11.51 12.57 12.14
C LYS A 83 -10.17 11.82 12.32
N GLY A 84 -9.07 12.34 11.78
CA GLY A 84 -7.78 11.66 11.81
C GLY A 84 -7.59 10.59 10.73
N GLU A 85 -8.55 10.44 9.82
CA GLU A 85 -8.54 9.36 8.82
C GLU A 85 -7.70 9.78 7.60
N PRO A 86 -6.73 8.96 7.17
CA PRO A 86 -5.82 9.34 6.11
C PRO A 86 -6.35 9.00 4.72
N THR A 87 -6.05 9.88 3.77
CA THR A 87 -6.20 9.66 2.33
C THR A 87 -4.84 9.77 1.66
N PHE A 88 -4.48 8.75 0.88
CA PHE A 88 -3.26 8.75 0.08
C PHE A 88 -3.59 8.92 -1.39
N ARG A 89 -2.99 9.91 -2.04
CA ARG A 89 -3.05 10.09 -3.49
C ARG A 89 -1.84 9.42 -4.12
N PHE A 90 -2.07 8.61 -5.14
CA PHE A 90 -1.04 7.81 -5.76
C PHE A 90 -1.17 7.76 -7.28
N ARG A 91 -0.02 7.60 -7.93
CA ARG A 91 0.10 7.20 -9.33
C ARG A 91 0.52 5.74 -9.40
N ARG A 92 -0.13 4.97 -10.27
CA ARG A 92 0.23 3.58 -10.53
C ARG A 92 1.37 3.54 -11.52
N LEU A 93 2.42 2.78 -11.20
CA LEU A 93 3.53 2.53 -12.12
C LEU A 93 3.31 1.24 -12.90
N SER A 94 3.06 0.13 -12.19
CA SER A 94 2.76 -1.16 -12.82
C SER A 94 2.12 -2.13 -11.83
N GLY A 95 1.47 -3.17 -12.35
CA GLY A 95 1.13 -4.35 -11.55
C GLY A 95 2.35 -5.20 -11.24
N ILE A 96 2.26 -6.03 -10.21
CA ILE A 96 3.23 -7.07 -9.87
C ILE A 96 2.67 -8.42 -10.34
N GLU A 97 2.85 -8.70 -11.62
CA GLU A 97 2.37 -9.93 -12.24
C GLU A 97 3.08 -11.18 -11.69
N GLY A 98 2.42 -12.34 -11.76
CA GLY A 98 2.98 -13.61 -11.29
C GLY A 98 3.04 -13.79 -9.77
N VAL A 99 2.78 -12.74 -8.99
CA VAL A 99 2.75 -12.80 -7.52
C VAL A 99 1.40 -12.32 -6.99
N THR A 100 0.84 -13.04 -6.03
CA THR A 100 -0.40 -12.66 -5.35
C THR A 100 -0.11 -11.78 -4.14
N SER A 101 -1.07 -10.94 -3.76
CA SER A 101 -0.98 -10.15 -2.52
C SER A 101 -0.76 -11.05 -1.30
N LYS A 102 -1.36 -12.25 -1.27
CA LYS A 102 -1.12 -13.27 -0.24
C LYS A 102 0.35 -13.66 -0.12
N ALA A 103 1.02 -13.92 -1.25
CA ALA A 103 2.43 -14.30 -1.28
C ALA A 103 3.31 -13.17 -0.75
N LEU A 104 3.05 -11.92 -1.16
CA LEU A 104 3.80 -10.76 -0.68
C LEU A 104 3.58 -10.50 0.82
N LEU A 105 2.33 -10.53 1.30
CA LEU A 105 1.97 -10.36 2.72
C LEU A 105 2.65 -11.40 3.62
N SER A 106 2.79 -12.64 3.13
CA SER A 106 3.47 -13.71 3.88
C SER A 106 4.94 -13.39 4.19
N ARG A 107 5.59 -12.58 3.36
CA ARG A 107 6.99 -12.12 3.55
C ARG A 107 7.09 -10.88 4.42
N LEU A 108 6.08 -10.00 4.36
CA LEU A 108 6.05 -8.74 5.10
C LEU A 108 5.79 -8.92 6.60
N ARG A 109 5.19 -10.05 7.03
CA ARG A 109 4.93 -10.45 8.44
C ARG A 109 4.04 -9.52 9.28
N ASP A 110 3.78 -8.29 8.83
CA ASP A 110 2.91 -7.31 9.48
C ASP A 110 1.73 -6.92 8.57
N TRP A 111 0.54 -6.76 9.15
CA TRP A 111 -0.71 -6.48 8.44
C TRP A 111 -1.44 -5.19 8.86
N PRO A 112 -0.78 -4.10 9.32
CA PRO A 112 -1.45 -2.80 9.39
C PRO A 112 -1.98 -2.38 8.01
N LEU A 113 -2.98 -1.50 8.01
CA LEU A 113 -3.54 -0.95 6.77
C LEU A 113 -2.52 -0.13 5.98
N TYR A 114 -1.58 0.51 6.67
CA TYR A 114 -0.47 1.24 6.06
C TYR A 114 0.71 1.33 7.03
N TYR A 115 1.94 1.28 6.52
CA TYR A 115 3.17 1.41 7.32
C TYR A 115 4.40 1.60 6.42
N LEU A 116 5.47 2.15 6.99
CA LEU A 116 6.76 2.29 6.33
C LEU A 116 7.63 1.05 6.54
N VAL A 117 8.34 0.63 5.49
CA VAL A 117 9.29 -0.47 5.54
C VAL A 117 10.64 -0.01 4.97
N PRO A 118 11.77 -0.36 5.60
CA PRO A 118 13.09 -0.14 5.03
C PRO A 118 13.21 -0.72 3.62
N SER A 119 13.75 0.08 2.69
CA SER A 119 13.80 -0.27 1.28
C SER A 119 14.64 -1.50 0.99
N ASP A 120 15.73 -1.71 1.74
CA ASP A 120 16.58 -2.91 1.66
C ASP A 120 15.78 -4.19 1.97
N ARG A 121 14.91 -4.16 2.99
CA ARG A 121 14.01 -5.26 3.31
C ARG A 121 13.03 -5.54 2.17
N ILE A 122 12.45 -4.50 1.56
CA ILE A 122 11.52 -4.67 0.43
C ILE A 122 12.26 -5.22 -0.79
N LEU A 123 13.40 -4.65 -1.16
CA LEU A 123 14.19 -5.09 -2.31
C LEU A 123 14.59 -6.56 -2.18
N LYS A 124 15.01 -7.00 -0.99
CA LYS A 124 15.29 -8.41 -0.71
C LYS A 124 14.05 -9.30 -0.91
N ILE A 125 12.88 -8.88 -0.41
CA ILE A 125 11.63 -9.64 -0.60
C ILE A 125 11.27 -9.74 -2.09
N LEU A 126 11.43 -8.66 -2.86
CA LEU A 126 11.16 -8.66 -4.30
C LEU A 126 12.12 -9.60 -5.04
N GLU A 127 13.40 -9.58 -4.70
CA GLU A 127 14.41 -10.48 -5.26
C GLU A 127 14.11 -11.96 -4.97
N GLU A 128 13.77 -12.30 -3.72
CA GLU A 128 13.38 -13.65 -3.31
C GLU A 128 12.11 -14.17 -4.02
N LEU A 129 11.28 -13.26 -4.53
CA LEU A 129 10.07 -13.56 -5.30
C LEU A 129 10.29 -13.48 -6.81
N GLY A 130 11.50 -13.18 -7.29
CA GLY A 130 11.81 -13.00 -8.71
C GLY A 130 11.14 -11.77 -9.34
N ILE A 131 10.76 -10.77 -8.54
CA ILE A 131 10.11 -9.55 -9.00
C ILE A 131 11.17 -8.48 -9.28
N LYS A 132 11.16 -7.91 -10.49
CA LYS A 132 11.95 -6.74 -10.83
C LYS A 132 11.09 -5.46 -10.70
N PRO A 133 11.41 -4.53 -9.78
CA PRO A 133 10.67 -3.27 -9.69
C PRO A 133 10.95 -2.37 -10.91
N PRO A 134 10.00 -1.50 -11.30
CA PRO A 134 10.22 -0.49 -12.33
C PRO A 134 11.39 0.44 -11.96
N GLU A 135 12.21 0.81 -12.94
CA GLU A 135 13.35 1.72 -12.70
C GLU A 135 12.91 3.05 -12.07
N GLU A 136 11.77 3.57 -12.54
CA GLU A 136 11.19 4.79 -11.99
C GLU A 136 10.89 4.65 -10.49
N TRP A 137 10.34 3.52 -10.06
CA TRP A 137 10.03 3.26 -8.65
C TRP A 137 11.30 3.24 -7.79
N VAL A 138 12.37 2.61 -8.29
CA VAL A 138 13.66 2.52 -7.60
C VAL A 138 14.31 3.90 -7.43
N ARG A 139 14.14 4.83 -8.38
CA ARG A 139 14.70 6.20 -8.29
C ARG A 139 14.16 7.01 -7.11
N TYR A 140 13.00 6.65 -6.58
CA TYR A 140 12.41 7.33 -5.42
C TYR A 140 12.85 6.73 -4.07
N ILE A 141 13.67 5.67 -4.06
CA ILE A 141 14.27 5.13 -2.85
C ILE A 141 15.46 6.05 -2.45
N ARG A 142 15.30 6.83 -1.36
CA ARG A 142 16.28 7.83 -0.88
C ARG A 142 17.17 7.35 0.27
#